data_AF-A0A6H0XIK3-F1
#
_entry.id   AF-A0A6H0XIK3-F1
#
_cell.length_a   1.000
_cell.length_b   1.000
_cell.length_c   1.000
_cell.angle_alpha   90.00
_cell.angle_beta   90.00
_cell.angle_gamma   90.00
#
_symmetry.space_group_name_H-M   'P 1'
#
loop_
_entity.id
_entity.type
_entity.pdbx_description
1 polymer ?
#
loop_
_entity_poly.entity_id
_entity_poly.type
_entity_poly.pdbx_seq_one_letter_code
_entity_poly.pdbx_strand_id
1 'polypeptide(L)'
;MSSKDHHKNNGIITSALLAADRNILRVEKLFSTPAGIDVTLSLTYYVLRFTHARLLERLSKQYERLAVDFAAKASGALVPGDTVIATIEAPQTKLSETCTTVKTAAGAISDFRAFTRLWGLLGIYSWARGTYLEPPKDEIIRAIIWVQIFAGFWYAVLENGAYLVTKGVLRGPKWSVREEKWYRWSSSAWLVHIVLEAARMLRAKQLEADSKDAVKSREADRQWQLDFYRNASWAPLAYHWSVPDGQSPVTETYLGLLGAFPGIVRLRGLWAATA
;
A
#
# COMPACT_ATOMS: atom_id res chain seq x y z
N MET A 1 -51.02 -0.40 -25.52
CA MET A 1 -50.08 -0.26 -24.38
C MET A 1 -48.59 -0.26 -24.77
N SER A 2 -48.19 -0.57 -26.01
CA SER A 2 -46.77 -0.79 -26.37
C SER A 2 -45.91 0.47 -26.61
N SER A 3 -46.47 1.61 -27.07
CA SER A 3 -45.66 2.76 -27.50
C SER A 3 -45.01 3.60 -26.37
N LYS A 4 -45.67 3.71 -25.21
CA LYS A 4 -45.12 4.47 -24.05
C LYS A 4 -43.94 3.75 -23.38
N ASP A 5 -43.95 2.41 -23.38
CA ASP A 5 -42.88 1.60 -22.78
C ASP A 5 -41.60 1.63 -23.64
N HIS A 6 -41.72 1.67 -24.97
CA HIS A 6 -40.58 1.81 -25.88
C HIS A 6 -39.87 3.16 -25.73
N HIS A 7 -40.59 4.28 -25.60
CA HIS A 7 -39.96 5.59 -25.37
C HIS A 7 -39.26 5.70 -24.02
N LYS A 8 -39.83 5.08 -22.98
CA LYS A 8 -39.24 5.07 -21.63
C LYS A 8 -37.96 4.22 -21.58
N ASN A 9 -37.94 3.07 -22.26
CA ASN A 9 -36.76 2.22 -22.37
C ASN A 9 -35.63 2.88 -23.16
N ASN A 10 -35.94 3.59 -24.25
CA ASN A 10 -34.93 4.32 -25.02
C ASN A 10 -34.29 5.47 -24.20
N GLY A 11 -35.07 6.17 -23.37
CA GLY A 11 -34.53 7.19 -22.47
C GLY A 11 -33.57 6.62 -21.41
N ILE A 12 -33.92 5.46 -20.83
CA ILE A 12 -33.07 4.78 -19.84
C ILE A 12 -31.76 4.32 -20.48
N ILE A 13 -31.80 3.67 -21.64
CA ILE A 13 -30.61 3.18 -22.35
C ILE A 13 -29.68 4.34 -22.71
N THR A 14 -30.21 5.43 -23.27
CA THR A 14 -29.40 6.62 -23.62
C THR A 14 -28.76 7.25 -22.38
N SER A 15 -29.50 7.36 -21.27
CA SER A 15 -28.95 7.90 -20.03
C SER A 15 -27.84 7.02 -19.44
N ALA A 16 -28.00 5.69 -19.55
CA ALA A 16 -27.01 4.72 -19.11
C ALA A 16 -25.73 4.80 -19.97
N LEU A 17 -25.88 4.91 -21.30
CA LEU A 17 -24.77 5.07 -22.23
C LEU A 17 -24.01 6.38 -21.99
N LEU A 18 -24.70 7.50 -21.80
CA LEU A 18 -24.08 8.80 -21.49
C LEU A 18 -23.36 8.77 -20.13
N ALA A 19 -23.92 8.07 -19.14
CA ALA A 19 -23.25 7.89 -17.86
C ALA A 19 -22.01 6.99 -17.97
N ALA A 20 -22.08 5.93 -18.77
CA ALA A 20 -20.95 5.04 -19.04
C ALA A 20 -19.82 5.79 -19.77
N ASP A 21 -20.15 6.51 -20.85
CA ASP A 21 -19.19 7.34 -21.61
C ASP A 21 -18.48 8.36 -20.71
N ARG A 22 -19.25 9.13 -19.94
CA ARG A 22 -18.69 10.07 -18.95
C ARG A 22 -17.75 9.38 -17.95
N ASN A 23 -18.11 8.19 -17.47
CA ASN A 23 -17.26 7.47 -16.53
C ASN A 23 -15.99 6.93 -17.20
N ILE A 24 -16.07 6.48 -18.46
CA ILE A 24 -14.91 6.03 -19.24
C ILE A 24 -13.92 7.18 -19.44
N LEU A 25 -14.40 8.36 -19.85
CA LEU A 25 -13.55 9.55 -20.00
C LEU A 25 -12.89 9.97 -18.68
N ARG A 26 -13.62 9.84 -17.56
CA ARG A 26 -13.05 10.11 -16.22
C ARG A 26 -11.99 9.09 -15.83
N VAL A 27 -12.17 7.81 -16.18
CA VAL A 27 -11.15 6.77 -15.99
C VAL A 27 -9.93 7.08 -16.85
N GLU A 28 -10.11 7.41 -18.13
CA GLU A 28 -9.01 7.82 -19.02
C GLU A 28 -8.21 8.98 -18.43
N LYS A 29 -8.89 10.06 -17.99
CA LYS A 29 -8.25 11.22 -17.36
C LYS A 29 -7.53 10.88 -16.06
N LEU A 30 -8.01 9.89 -15.31
CA LEU A 30 -7.31 9.41 -14.11
C LEU A 30 -6.02 8.68 -14.50
N PHE A 31 -6.11 7.73 -15.43
CA PHE A 31 -5.00 6.89 -15.84
C PHE A 31 -4.00 7.59 -16.78
N SER A 32 -4.32 8.75 -17.32
CA SER A 32 -3.39 9.57 -18.11
C SER A 32 -2.29 10.21 -17.25
N THR A 33 -2.42 10.18 -15.92
CA THR A 33 -1.43 10.76 -15.00
C THR A 33 -0.66 9.67 -14.23
N PRO A 34 0.66 9.84 -14.01
CA PRO A 34 1.42 8.92 -13.17
C PRO A 34 0.86 8.78 -11.75
N ALA A 35 0.31 9.87 -11.20
CA ALA A 35 -0.31 9.89 -9.88
C ALA A 35 -1.59 9.04 -9.81
N GLY A 36 -2.43 9.10 -10.85
CA GLY A 36 -3.65 8.29 -10.95
C GLY A 36 -3.35 6.80 -11.12
N ILE A 37 -2.34 6.46 -11.91
CA ILE A 37 -1.85 5.08 -12.04
C ILE A 37 -1.33 4.57 -10.69
N ASP A 38 -0.40 5.29 -10.04
CA ASP A 38 0.20 4.85 -8.78
C ASP A 38 -0.84 4.69 -7.66
N VAL A 39 -1.77 5.65 -7.49
CA VAL A 39 -2.78 5.53 -6.43
C VAL A 39 -3.71 4.33 -6.66
N THR A 40 -4.09 4.06 -7.91
CA THR A 40 -5.02 2.99 -8.24
C THR A 40 -4.36 1.63 -8.04
N LEU A 41 -3.12 1.49 -8.49
CA LEU A 41 -2.31 0.30 -8.24
C LEU A 41 -2.03 0.12 -6.75
N SER A 42 -1.75 1.20 -6.02
CA SER A 42 -1.54 1.14 -4.57
C SER A 42 -2.77 0.64 -3.83
N LEU A 43 -3.94 1.20 -4.12
CA LEU A 43 -5.18 0.77 -3.51
C LEU A 43 -5.47 -0.70 -3.85
N THR A 44 -5.34 -1.06 -5.13
CA THR A 44 -5.59 -2.43 -5.60
C THR A 44 -4.65 -3.42 -4.91
N TYR A 45 -3.37 -3.09 -4.80
CA TYR A 45 -2.38 -3.89 -4.09
C TYR A 45 -2.79 -4.17 -2.63
N TYR A 46 -3.12 -3.13 -1.86
CA TYR A 46 -3.48 -3.31 -0.45
C TYR A 46 -4.82 -4.02 -0.26
N VAL A 47 -5.80 -3.81 -1.16
CA VAL A 47 -7.05 -4.57 -1.17
C VAL A 47 -6.80 -6.05 -1.48
N LEU A 48 -5.94 -6.36 -2.44
CA LEU A 48 -5.56 -7.76 -2.73
C LEU A 48 -4.79 -8.37 -1.57
N ARG A 49 -3.89 -7.63 -0.92
CA ARG A 49 -3.15 -8.10 0.27
C ARG A 49 -4.09 -8.42 1.44
N PHE A 50 -5.06 -7.55 1.71
CA PHE A 50 -6.12 -7.80 2.68
C PHE A 50 -6.94 -9.04 2.32
N THR A 51 -7.38 -9.12 1.07
CA THR A 51 -8.19 -10.25 0.56
C THR A 51 -7.41 -11.57 0.69
N HIS A 52 -6.13 -11.58 0.30
CA HIS A 52 -5.25 -12.72 0.45
C HIS A 52 -5.13 -13.15 1.91
N ALA A 53 -4.90 -12.22 2.85
CA ALA A 53 -4.80 -12.55 4.27
C ALA A 53 -6.07 -13.25 4.79
N ARG A 54 -7.25 -12.77 4.37
CA ARG A 54 -8.55 -13.37 4.75
C ARG A 54 -8.78 -14.74 4.11
N LEU A 55 -8.39 -14.91 2.84
CA LEU A 55 -8.46 -16.20 2.15
C LEU A 55 -7.52 -17.22 2.79
N LEU A 56 -6.29 -16.79 3.11
CA LEU A 56 -5.28 -17.63 3.75
C LEU A 56 -5.74 -18.09 5.15
N GLU A 57 -6.28 -17.20 5.99
CA GLU A 57 -6.84 -17.57 7.29
C GLU A 57 -7.96 -18.62 7.17
N ARG A 58 -8.83 -18.50 6.17
CA ARG A 58 -9.90 -19.48 5.92
C ARG A 58 -9.32 -20.81 5.43
N LEU A 59 -8.35 -20.76 4.53
CA LEU A 59 -7.68 -21.93 3.98
C LEU A 59 -6.90 -22.69 5.06
N SER A 60 -6.15 -21.99 5.91
CA SER A 60 -5.43 -22.57 7.04
C SER A 60 -6.36 -23.29 8.00
N LYS A 61 -7.50 -22.68 8.37
CA LYS A 61 -8.51 -23.33 9.22
C LYS A 61 -9.12 -24.57 8.56
N GLN A 62 -9.31 -24.55 7.24
CA GLN A 62 -9.81 -25.71 6.50
C GLN A 62 -8.79 -26.85 6.52
N TYR A 63 -7.52 -26.55 6.30
CA TYR A 63 -6.44 -27.54 6.33
C TYR A 63 -6.19 -28.10 7.74
N GLU A 64 -6.28 -27.25 8.77
CA GLU A 64 -6.19 -27.69 10.16
C GLU A 64 -7.30 -28.67 10.51
N ARG A 65 -8.55 -28.37 10.15
CA ARG A 65 -9.68 -29.30 10.34
C ARG A 65 -9.46 -30.62 9.61
N LEU A 66 -9.02 -30.57 8.36
CA LEU A 66 -8.73 -31.78 7.58
C LEU A 66 -7.63 -32.62 8.22
N ALA A 67 -6.57 -31.97 8.73
CA ALA A 67 -5.48 -32.65 9.43
C ALA A 67 -5.94 -33.29 10.74
N VAL A 68 -6.76 -32.59 11.53
CA VAL A 68 -7.35 -33.11 12.77
C VAL A 68 -8.29 -34.27 12.49
N ASP A 69 -9.17 -34.15 11.48
CA ASP A 69 -10.08 -35.23 11.08
C ASP A 69 -9.32 -36.47 10.62
N PHE A 70 -8.23 -36.28 9.87
CA PHE A 70 -7.35 -37.37 9.46
C PHE A 70 -6.66 -38.02 10.65
N ALA A 71 -6.08 -37.22 11.55
CA ALA A 71 -5.41 -37.71 12.75
C ALA A 71 -6.38 -38.48 13.67
N ALA A 72 -7.61 -37.99 13.84
CA ALA A 72 -8.65 -38.64 14.62
C ALA A 72 -9.12 -39.97 14.02
N LYS A 73 -9.16 -40.08 12.68
CA LYS A 73 -9.46 -41.36 12.00
C LYS A 73 -8.29 -42.34 12.09
N ALA A 74 -7.06 -41.85 11.94
CA ALA A 74 -5.86 -42.66 12.02
C ALA A 74 -5.61 -43.21 13.44
N SER A 75 -5.89 -42.41 14.49
CA SER A 75 -5.72 -42.84 15.88
C SER A 75 -6.62 -44.02 16.26
N GLY A 76 -7.80 -44.15 15.66
CA GLY A 76 -8.68 -45.30 15.86
C GLY A 76 -8.14 -46.63 15.28
N ALA A 77 -7.15 -46.55 14.39
CA ALA A 77 -6.51 -47.72 13.77
C ALA A 77 -5.12 -48.03 14.37
N LEU A 78 -4.63 -47.21 15.32
CA LEU A 78 -3.30 -47.32 15.90
C LEU A 78 -3.30 -48.06 17.25
N VAL A 79 -2.28 -48.88 17.48
CA VAL A 79 -2.05 -49.56 18.76
C VAL A 79 -1.29 -48.62 19.71
N PRO A 80 -1.48 -48.71 21.05
CA PRO A 80 -0.71 -47.89 21.99
C PRO A 80 0.81 -48.07 21.79
N GLY A 81 1.49 -46.97 21.44
CA GLY A 81 2.94 -46.94 21.17
C GLY A 81 3.31 -46.71 19.70
N ASP A 82 2.36 -46.85 18.77
CA ASP A 82 2.61 -46.59 17.35
C ASP A 82 2.55 -45.09 17.03
N THR A 83 3.59 -44.58 16.37
CA THR A 83 3.63 -43.21 15.84
C THR A 83 3.49 -43.23 14.32
N VAL A 84 2.44 -42.59 13.79
CA VAL A 84 2.30 -42.38 12.34
C VAL A 84 2.72 -40.97 11.98
N ILE A 85 3.69 -40.88 11.08
CA ILE A 85 4.06 -39.64 10.40
C ILE A 85 3.48 -39.74 8.98
N ALA A 86 2.44 -38.98 8.70
CA ALA A 86 1.83 -38.90 7.38
C ALA A 86 2.06 -37.51 6.80
N THR A 87 2.68 -37.45 5.62
CA THR A 87 2.77 -36.22 4.83
C THR A 87 1.56 -36.16 3.92
N ILE A 88 0.63 -35.25 4.21
CA ILE A 88 -0.56 -35.04 3.40
C ILE A 88 -0.28 -33.90 2.44
N GLU A 89 -0.35 -34.16 1.13
CA GLU A 89 -0.32 -33.09 0.14
C GLU A 89 -1.57 -32.23 0.29
N ALA A 90 -1.36 -30.91 0.36
CA ALA A 90 -2.47 -29.97 0.51
C ALA A 90 -3.41 -30.08 -0.70
N PRO A 91 -4.72 -30.34 -0.48
CA PRO A 91 -5.64 -30.53 -1.58
C PRO A 91 -5.80 -29.23 -2.37
N GLN A 92 -5.70 -29.35 -3.69
CA GLN A 92 -5.94 -28.27 -4.63
C GLN A 92 -7.45 -28.03 -4.71
N THR A 93 -7.91 -26.94 -4.09
CA THR A 93 -9.31 -26.53 -4.07
C THR A 93 -9.44 -25.20 -4.80
N LYS A 94 -10.67 -24.85 -5.21
CA LYS A 94 -10.95 -23.50 -5.75
C LYS A 94 -10.49 -22.39 -4.79
N LEU A 95 -10.53 -22.64 -3.47
CA LEU A 95 -10.06 -21.68 -2.47
C LEU A 95 -8.54 -21.53 -2.48
N SER A 96 -7.78 -22.62 -2.55
CA SER A 96 -6.31 -22.57 -2.63
C SER A 96 -5.84 -21.94 -3.94
N GLU A 97 -6.52 -22.22 -5.05
CA GLU A 97 -6.28 -21.57 -6.34
C GLU A 97 -6.55 -20.07 -6.25
N THR A 98 -7.73 -19.66 -5.77
CA THR A 98 -8.08 -18.24 -5.61
C THR A 98 -7.09 -17.51 -4.69
N CYS A 99 -6.70 -18.14 -3.58
CA CYS A 99 -5.68 -17.60 -2.67
C CYS A 99 -4.37 -17.33 -3.41
N THR A 100 -3.92 -18.29 -4.22
CA THR A 100 -2.71 -18.17 -5.04
C THR A 100 -2.84 -17.08 -6.10
N THR A 101 -3.97 -17.02 -6.82
CA THR A 101 -4.24 -15.99 -7.84
C THR A 101 -4.19 -14.59 -7.25
N VAL A 102 -4.84 -14.36 -6.11
CA VAL A 102 -4.84 -13.05 -5.43
C VAL A 102 -3.43 -12.67 -4.99
N LYS A 103 -2.65 -13.63 -4.44
CA LYS A 103 -1.24 -13.40 -4.07
C LYS A 103 -0.40 -13.00 -5.28
N THR A 104 -0.52 -13.74 -6.38
CA THR A 104 0.25 -13.49 -7.61
C THR A 104 -0.12 -12.15 -8.24
N ALA A 105 -1.40 -11.79 -8.27
CA ALA A 105 -1.85 -10.48 -8.74
C ALA A 105 -1.29 -9.34 -7.89
N ALA A 106 -1.32 -9.47 -6.55
CA ALA A 106 -0.71 -8.49 -5.66
C ALA A 106 0.80 -8.38 -5.88
N GLY A 107 1.48 -9.52 -6.10
CA GLY A 107 2.90 -9.59 -6.41
C GLY A 107 3.25 -8.84 -7.69
N ALA A 108 2.50 -9.05 -8.78
CA ALA A 108 2.72 -8.35 -10.05
C ALA A 108 2.56 -6.83 -9.93
N ILE A 109 1.55 -6.37 -9.17
CA ILE A 109 1.38 -4.93 -8.91
C ILE A 109 2.52 -4.38 -8.07
N SER A 110 2.90 -5.07 -7.00
CA SER A 110 4.02 -4.67 -6.14
C SER A 110 5.31 -4.54 -6.94
N ASP A 111 5.56 -5.48 -7.85
CA ASP A 111 6.72 -5.52 -8.71
C ASP A 111 6.77 -4.33 -9.67
N PHE A 112 5.66 -4.09 -10.39
CA PHE A 112 5.55 -2.93 -11.28
C PHE A 112 5.78 -1.62 -10.53
N ARG A 113 5.19 -1.48 -9.34
CA ARG A 113 5.38 -0.28 -8.51
C ARG A 113 6.82 -0.14 -8.01
N ALA A 114 7.49 -1.23 -7.66
CA ALA A 114 8.90 -1.18 -7.27
C ALA A 114 9.80 -0.78 -8.45
N PHE A 115 9.50 -1.30 -9.65
CA PHE A 115 10.18 -0.91 -10.86
C PHE A 115 10.03 0.60 -11.16
N THR A 116 8.81 1.14 -11.09
CA THR A 116 8.58 2.58 -11.34
C THR A 116 9.18 3.50 -10.27
N ARG A 117 9.50 2.97 -9.08
CA ARG A 117 10.22 3.71 -8.04
C ARG A 117 11.71 3.88 -8.31
N LEU A 118 12.30 3.18 -9.29
CA LEU A 118 13.71 3.35 -9.66
C LEU A 118 14.06 4.82 -10.01
N TRP A 119 13.10 5.55 -10.57
CA TRP A 119 13.23 6.97 -10.89
C TRP A 119 13.08 7.92 -9.68
N GLY A 120 12.84 7.39 -8.47
CA GLY A 120 12.57 8.18 -7.26
C GLY A 120 13.68 9.14 -6.87
N LEU A 121 14.95 8.82 -7.19
CA LEU A 121 16.09 9.70 -6.95
C LEU A 121 15.97 11.04 -7.71
N LEU A 122 15.38 11.04 -8.90
CA LEU A 122 15.14 12.27 -9.66
C LEU A 122 14.12 13.17 -8.95
N GLY A 123 13.09 12.56 -8.37
CA GLY A 123 12.10 13.26 -7.55
C GLY A 123 12.71 13.88 -6.29
N ILE A 124 13.59 13.14 -5.61
CA ILE A 124 14.30 13.61 -4.42
C ILE A 124 15.26 14.75 -4.76
N TYR A 125 16.00 14.65 -5.87
CA TYR A 125 16.85 15.74 -6.35
C TYR A 125 16.04 17.01 -6.67
N SER A 126 14.92 16.86 -7.37
CA SER A 126 14.02 17.98 -7.67
C SER A 126 13.50 18.63 -6.39
N TRP A 127 13.10 17.83 -5.40
CA TRP A 127 12.66 18.30 -4.09
C TRP A 127 13.77 19.03 -3.31
N ALA A 128 14.99 18.47 -3.31
CA ALA A 128 16.14 19.09 -2.67
C ALA A 128 16.50 20.43 -3.31
N ARG A 129 16.52 20.49 -4.65
CA ARG A 129 16.76 21.72 -5.40
C ARG A 129 15.67 22.76 -5.12
N GLY A 130 14.41 22.37 -5.13
CA GLY A 130 13.29 23.26 -4.78
C GLY A 130 13.43 23.84 -3.38
N THR A 131 13.77 23.00 -2.40
CA THR A 131 13.99 23.42 -1.00
C THR A 131 15.20 24.35 -0.86
N TYR A 132 16.24 24.14 -1.66
CA TYR A 132 17.41 25.02 -1.65
C TYR A 132 17.11 26.40 -2.25
N LEU A 133 16.38 26.44 -3.37
CA LEU A 133 16.03 27.69 -4.06
C LEU A 133 14.97 28.49 -3.28
N GLU A 134 14.01 27.80 -2.67
CA GLU A 134 12.89 28.38 -1.93
C GLU A 134 12.80 27.76 -0.53
N PRO A 135 13.73 28.12 0.38
CA PRO A 135 13.76 27.52 1.71
C PRO A 135 12.55 27.96 2.54
N PRO A 136 11.98 27.05 3.38
CA PRO A 136 10.95 27.42 4.34
C PRO A 136 11.43 28.53 5.27
N LYS A 137 10.53 29.46 5.62
CA LYS A 137 10.82 30.58 6.52
C LYS A 137 11.15 30.12 7.94
N ASP A 138 10.44 29.10 8.43
CA ASP A 138 10.68 28.54 9.77
C ASP A 138 11.87 27.56 9.73
N GLU A 139 12.84 27.80 10.62
CA GLU A 139 14.10 27.05 10.64
C GLU A 139 13.90 25.58 11.04
N ILE A 140 12.94 25.30 11.91
CA ILE A 140 12.62 23.94 12.35
C ILE A 140 12.02 23.15 11.19
N ILE A 141 11.05 23.71 10.48
CA ILE A 141 10.48 23.10 9.27
C ILE A 141 11.57 22.89 8.22
N ARG A 142 12.47 23.87 8.02
CA ARG A 142 13.60 23.75 7.09
C ARG A 142 14.52 22.59 7.47
N ALA A 143 14.88 22.47 8.75
CA ALA A 143 15.70 21.37 9.24
C ALA A 143 15.01 20.01 9.04
N ILE A 144 13.72 19.91 9.39
CA ILE A 144 12.92 18.71 9.19
C ILE A 144 12.93 18.28 7.71
N ILE A 145 12.68 19.21 6.78
CA ILE A 145 12.65 18.90 5.34
C ILE A 145 14.00 18.39 4.85
N TRP A 146 15.12 18.99 5.25
CA TRP A 146 16.44 18.50 4.87
C TRP A 146 16.72 17.09 5.40
N VAL A 147 16.31 16.79 6.63
CA VAL A 147 16.41 15.41 7.17
C VAL A 147 15.49 14.46 6.41
N GLN A 148 14.28 14.88 6.02
CA GLN A 148 13.38 14.07 5.20
C GLN A 148 13.94 13.80 3.80
N ILE A 149 14.59 14.78 3.16
CA ILE A 149 15.28 14.61 1.88
C ILE A 149 16.40 13.59 2.02
N PHE A 150 17.21 13.70 3.08
CA PHE A 150 18.29 12.75 3.35
C PHE A 150 17.77 11.33 3.61
N ALA A 151 16.69 11.19 4.40
CA ALA A 151 16.02 9.92 4.62
C ALA A 151 15.44 9.36 3.31
N GLY A 152 14.83 10.20 2.48
CA GLY A 152 14.30 9.84 1.16
C GLY A 152 15.40 9.36 0.21
N PHE A 153 16.56 10.01 0.20
CA PHE A 153 17.73 9.60 -0.58
C PHE A 153 18.15 8.17 -0.20
N TRP A 154 18.33 7.89 1.09
CA TRP A 154 18.73 6.56 1.54
C TRP A 154 17.65 5.51 1.31
N TYR A 155 16.38 5.86 1.51
CA TYR A 155 15.26 5.01 1.14
C TYR A 155 15.36 4.57 -0.33
N ALA A 156 15.51 5.53 -1.26
CA ALA A 156 15.56 5.23 -2.68
C ALA A 156 16.80 4.44 -3.08
N VAL A 157 17.99 4.80 -2.59
CA VAL A 157 19.23 4.06 -2.90
C VAL A 157 19.15 2.60 -2.44
N LEU A 158 18.71 2.38 -1.20
CA LEU A 158 18.65 1.04 -0.61
C LEU A 158 17.53 0.19 -1.22
N GLU A 159 16.33 0.77 -1.44
CA GLU A 159 15.23 0.06 -2.09
C GLU A 159 15.60 -0.32 -3.53
N ASN A 160 16.15 0.61 -4.31
CA ASN A 160 16.56 0.35 -5.68
C ASN A 160 17.64 -0.74 -5.74
N GLY A 161 18.64 -0.65 -4.86
CA GLY A 161 19.68 -1.66 -4.74
C GLY A 161 19.11 -3.04 -4.44
N ALA A 162 18.23 -3.14 -3.44
CA ALA A 162 17.62 -4.40 -3.03
C ALA A 162 16.77 -5.00 -4.16
N TYR A 163 15.96 -4.17 -4.81
CA TYR A 163 15.15 -4.60 -5.96
C TYR A 163 16.00 -5.13 -7.13
N LEU A 164 17.12 -4.49 -7.44
CA LEU A 164 18.04 -4.97 -8.48
C LEU A 164 18.72 -6.30 -8.12
N VAL A 165 18.90 -6.60 -6.81
CA VAL A 165 19.34 -7.92 -6.35
C VAL A 165 18.24 -8.95 -6.58
N THR A 166 17.00 -8.67 -6.17
CA THR A 166 15.85 -9.57 -6.37
C THR A 166 15.62 -9.91 -7.84
N LYS A 167 15.91 -8.97 -8.76
CA LYS A 167 15.83 -9.18 -10.21
C LYS A 167 17.06 -9.83 -10.84
N GLY A 168 18.10 -10.11 -10.06
CA GLY A 168 19.33 -10.73 -10.55
C GLY A 168 20.16 -9.84 -11.47
N VAL A 169 19.97 -8.52 -11.40
CA VAL A 169 20.84 -7.53 -12.07
C VAL A 169 22.14 -7.38 -11.28
N LEU A 170 22.05 -7.25 -9.95
CA LEU A 170 23.20 -7.31 -9.05
C LEU A 170 23.42 -8.75 -8.59
N ARG A 171 24.43 -9.41 -9.15
CA ARG A 171 24.70 -10.85 -8.93
C ARG A 171 25.87 -11.10 -8.00
N GLY A 172 25.72 -12.12 -7.16
CA GLY A 172 26.81 -12.69 -6.35
C GLY A 172 26.49 -12.72 -4.85
N PRO A 173 27.15 -13.60 -4.08
CA PRO A 173 26.83 -13.83 -2.66
C PRO A 173 26.91 -12.56 -1.80
N LYS A 174 27.83 -11.64 -2.15
CA LYS A 174 28.02 -10.37 -1.45
C LYS A 174 26.76 -9.47 -1.48
N TRP A 175 25.97 -9.55 -2.54
CA TRP A 175 24.77 -8.72 -2.72
C TRP A 175 23.53 -9.41 -2.15
N SER A 176 23.36 -10.71 -2.37
CA SER A 176 22.23 -11.49 -1.85
C SER A 176 22.14 -11.45 -0.32
N VAL A 177 23.28 -11.55 0.39
CA VAL A 177 23.32 -11.45 1.86
C VAL A 177 22.91 -10.05 2.37
N ARG A 178 22.98 -9.02 1.52
CA ARG A 178 22.65 -7.64 1.88
C ARG A 178 21.22 -7.25 1.53
N GLU A 179 20.53 -8.00 0.66
CA GLU A 179 19.19 -7.69 0.16
C GLU A 179 18.19 -7.40 1.28
N GLU A 180 18.02 -8.36 2.20
CA GLU A 180 17.10 -8.25 3.34
C GLU A 180 17.47 -7.05 4.23
N LYS A 181 18.76 -6.83 4.47
CA LYS A 181 19.25 -5.69 5.24
C LYS A 181 18.91 -4.37 4.53
N TRP A 182 19.11 -4.27 3.23
CA TRP A 182 18.78 -3.07 2.46
C TRP A 182 17.29 -2.76 2.49
N TYR A 183 16.41 -3.75 2.34
CA TYR A 183 14.96 -3.55 2.50
C TYR A 183 14.56 -3.08 3.91
N ARG A 184 15.18 -3.61 4.96
CA ARG A 184 14.92 -3.14 6.33
C ARG A 184 15.39 -1.72 6.57
N TRP A 185 16.60 -1.38 6.13
CA TRP A 185 17.15 -0.04 6.31
C TRP A 185 16.42 1.01 5.45
N SER A 186 15.97 0.65 4.24
CA SER A 186 15.11 1.53 3.45
C SER A 186 13.80 1.78 4.19
N SER A 187 13.14 0.72 4.68
CA SER A 187 11.89 0.83 5.46
C SER A 187 12.06 1.65 6.75
N SER A 188 13.22 1.55 7.40
CA SER A 188 13.57 2.39 8.56
C SER A 188 13.70 3.87 8.17
N ALA A 189 14.34 4.17 7.03
CA ALA A 189 14.42 5.55 6.51
C ALA A 189 13.03 6.10 6.13
N TRP A 190 12.15 5.25 5.59
CA TRP A 190 10.76 5.61 5.34
C TRP A 190 9.98 5.88 6.63
N LEU A 191 10.18 5.09 7.68
CA LEU A 191 9.59 5.34 9.00
C LEU A 191 10.04 6.69 9.57
N VAL A 192 11.34 6.99 9.50
CA VAL A 192 11.89 8.31 9.90
C VAL A 192 11.20 9.43 9.14
N HIS A 193 11.03 9.28 7.82
CA HIS A 193 10.33 10.27 7.00
C HIS A 193 8.88 10.51 7.47
N ILE A 194 8.13 9.46 7.81
CA ILE A 194 6.74 9.56 8.30
C ILE A 194 6.68 10.31 9.64
N VAL A 195 7.59 10.00 10.57
CA VAL A 195 7.67 10.68 11.88
C VAL A 195 8.00 12.16 11.70
N LEU A 196 8.98 12.46 10.84
CA LEU A 196 9.35 13.83 10.50
C LEU A 196 8.21 14.59 9.83
N GLU A 197 7.43 13.93 8.96
CA GLU A 197 6.28 14.53 8.32
C GLU A 197 5.19 14.89 9.35
N ALA A 198 4.93 14.01 10.32
CA ALA A 198 4.02 14.32 11.42
C ALA A 198 4.52 15.53 12.24
N ALA A 199 5.82 15.58 12.56
CA ALA A 199 6.43 16.72 13.25
C ALA A 199 6.31 18.03 12.44
N ARG A 200 6.57 17.97 11.12
CA ARG A 200 6.43 19.10 10.20
C ARG A 200 4.99 19.64 10.19
N MET A 201 4.01 18.74 10.11
CA MET A 201 2.59 19.09 10.08
C MET A 201 2.10 19.69 11.40
N LEU A 202 2.60 19.18 12.54
CA LEU A 202 2.31 19.75 13.86
C LEU A 202 2.94 21.14 14.03
N ARG A 203 4.18 21.32 13.57
CA ARG A 203 4.86 22.63 13.61
C ARG A 203 4.16 23.65 12.71
N ALA A 204 3.77 23.26 11.50
CA ALA A 204 3.01 24.12 10.60
C ALA A 204 1.69 24.59 11.25
N LYS A 205 0.95 23.67 11.89
CA LYS A 205 -0.29 24.00 12.59
C LYS A 205 -0.08 24.93 13.78
N GLN A 206 1.03 24.78 14.50
CA GLN A 206 1.41 25.70 15.59
C GLN A 206 1.62 27.12 15.06
N LEU A 207 2.38 27.27 13.97
CA LEU A 207 2.66 28.59 13.36
C LEU A 207 1.39 29.27 12.84
N GLU A 208 0.45 28.51 12.27
CA GLU A 208 -0.85 29.04 11.86
C GLU A 208 -1.66 29.55 13.04
N ALA A 209 -1.66 28.83 14.17
CA ALA A 209 -2.36 29.23 15.38
C ALA A 209 -1.77 30.49 16.03
N ASP A 210 -0.47 30.72 15.89
CA ASP A 210 0.24 31.89 16.41
C ASP A 210 0.11 33.12 15.49
N SER A 211 -0.44 32.96 14.27
CA SER A 211 -0.62 34.05 13.31
C SER A 211 -1.80 34.96 13.68
N LYS A 212 -1.61 36.29 13.56
CA LYS A 212 -2.64 37.29 13.88
C LYS A 212 -3.84 37.27 12.92
N ASP A 213 -3.67 36.68 11.73
CA ASP A 213 -4.68 36.57 10.68
C ASP A 213 -5.34 35.18 10.65
N ALA A 214 -5.31 34.43 11.76
CA ALA A 214 -5.81 33.06 11.86
C ALA A 214 -7.35 32.96 11.69
N VAL A 215 -7.85 33.11 10.47
CA VAL A 215 -9.20 32.71 10.08
C VAL A 215 -9.20 31.20 9.90
N LYS A 216 -9.53 30.47 10.97
CA LYS A 216 -9.65 29.01 10.94
C LYS A 216 -10.89 28.60 10.13
N SER A 217 -10.67 28.27 8.86
CA SER A 217 -11.69 27.57 8.10
C SER A 217 -11.84 26.14 8.63
N ARG A 218 -13.06 25.72 8.98
CA ARG A 218 -13.36 24.33 9.36
C ARG A 218 -12.88 23.33 8.29
N GLU A 219 -12.88 23.75 7.03
CA GLU A 219 -12.41 22.93 5.92
C GLU A 219 -10.88 22.74 5.94
N ALA A 220 -10.13 23.79 6.27
CA ALA A 220 -8.67 23.70 6.40
C ALA A 220 -8.28 22.77 7.56
N ASP A 221 -8.97 22.87 8.70
CA ASP A 221 -8.76 21.97 9.84
C ASP A 221 -9.08 20.51 9.49
N ARG A 222 -10.19 20.28 8.76
CA ARG A 222 -10.57 18.94 8.29
C ARG A 222 -9.55 18.37 7.32
N GLN A 223 -9.06 19.18 6.38
CA GLN A 223 -8.04 18.78 5.42
C GLN A 223 -6.74 18.41 6.13
N TRP A 224 -6.30 19.23 7.09
CA TRP A 224 -5.12 18.94 7.90
C TRP A 224 -5.26 17.61 8.66
N GLN A 225 -6.44 17.36 9.28
CA GLN A 225 -6.70 16.09 9.98
C GLN A 225 -6.61 14.90 9.01
N LEU A 226 -7.23 15.01 7.84
CA LEU A 226 -7.18 13.95 6.81
C LEU A 226 -5.74 13.68 6.35
N ASP A 227 -4.96 14.72 6.11
CA ASP A 227 -3.56 14.60 5.71
C ASP A 227 -2.72 13.95 6.82
N PHE A 228 -2.97 14.32 8.09
CA PHE A 228 -2.26 13.79 9.25
C PHE A 228 -2.56 12.29 9.43
N TYR A 229 -3.84 11.90 9.41
CA TYR A 229 -4.22 10.49 9.52
C TYR A 229 -3.75 9.64 8.34
N ARG A 230 -3.72 10.23 7.13
CA ARG A 230 -3.14 9.56 5.95
C ARG A 230 -1.65 9.29 6.16
N ASN A 231 -0.88 10.24 6.69
CA ASN A 231 0.52 10.03 7.02
C ASN A 231 0.67 8.96 8.13
N ALA A 232 -0.12 9.10 9.21
CA ALA A 232 -0.07 8.20 10.36
C ALA A 232 -0.41 6.74 10.00
N SER A 233 -1.31 6.49 9.05
CA SER A 233 -1.64 5.12 8.62
C SER A 233 -0.47 4.39 7.97
N TRP A 234 0.56 5.08 7.47
CA TRP A 234 1.77 4.46 6.95
C TRP A 234 2.73 3.98 8.05
N ALA A 235 2.67 4.58 9.25
CA ALA A 235 3.65 4.30 10.30
C ALA A 235 3.68 2.82 10.72
N PRO A 236 2.54 2.12 10.91
CA PRO A 236 2.57 0.69 11.23
C PRO A 236 3.16 -0.17 10.11
N LEU A 237 2.96 0.19 8.84
CA LEU A 237 3.53 -0.52 7.70
C LEU A 237 5.04 -0.33 7.63
N ALA A 238 5.50 0.92 7.77
CA ALA A 238 6.91 1.25 7.78
C ALA A 238 7.65 0.58 8.93
N TYR A 239 7.03 0.55 10.13
CA TYR A 239 7.56 -0.20 11.26
C TYR A 239 7.63 -1.70 10.96
N HIS A 240 6.56 -2.29 10.43
CA HIS A 240 6.51 -3.71 10.12
C HIS A 240 7.63 -4.17 9.19
N TRP A 241 7.99 -3.38 8.17
CA TRP A 241 9.11 -3.70 7.27
C TRP A 241 10.49 -3.26 7.78
N SER A 242 10.56 -2.47 8.86
CA SER A 242 11.83 -2.04 9.45
C SER A 242 12.46 -3.09 10.39
N VAL A 243 11.64 -4.00 10.93
CA VAL A 243 12.08 -5.05 11.86
C VAL A 243 12.26 -6.40 11.15
N PRO A 244 13.04 -7.34 11.70
CA PRO A 244 13.12 -8.70 11.15
C PRO A 244 11.76 -9.40 11.11
N ASP A 245 11.60 -10.30 10.14
CA ASP A 245 10.37 -11.08 9.95
C ASP A 245 9.96 -11.81 11.23
N GLY A 246 8.65 -11.80 11.50
CA GLY A 246 8.07 -12.41 12.71
C GLY A 246 8.18 -11.57 14.00
N GLN A 247 8.90 -10.44 13.99
CA GLN A 247 9.00 -9.56 15.17
C GLN A 247 7.96 -8.43 15.19
N SER A 248 7.35 -8.12 14.05
CA SER A 248 6.32 -7.08 13.97
C SER A 248 4.98 -7.58 14.55
N PRO A 249 4.30 -6.81 15.42
CA PRO A 249 2.96 -7.14 15.89
C PRO A 249 1.88 -6.86 14.82
N VAL A 250 2.23 -6.21 13.70
CA VAL A 250 1.28 -5.84 12.65
C VAL A 250 1.04 -7.04 11.75
N THR A 251 -0.20 -7.53 11.76
CA THR A 251 -0.61 -8.66 10.90
C THR A 251 -0.81 -8.22 9.45
N GLU A 252 -0.72 -9.17 8.51
CA GLU A 252 -0.98 -8.96 7.08
C GLU A 252 -2.34 -8.31 6.79
N THR A 253 -3.32 -8.59 7.64
CA THR A 253 -4.65 -7.97 7.56
C THR A 253 -4.58 -6.47 7.82
N TYR A 254 -3.91 -6.08 8.90
CA TYR A 254 -3.77 -4.66 9.24
C TYR A 254 -2.92 -3.93 8.21
N LEU A 255 -1.89 -4.57 7.63
CA LEU A 255 -1.14 -4.00 6.51
C LEU A 255 -2.05 -3.67 5.32
N GLY A 256 -2.92 -4.61 4.93
CA GLY A 256 -3.88 -4.41 3.86
C GLY A 256 -4.89 -3.29 4.16
N LEU A 257 -5.45 -3.24 5.37
CA LEU A 257 -6.42 -2.21 5.76
C LEU A 257 -5.80 -0.81 5.83
N LEU A 258 -4.68 -0.69 6.56
CA LEU A 258 -4.01 0.59 6.78
C LEU A 258 -3.40 1.13 5.49
N GLY A 259 -2.84 0.28 4.63
CA GLY A 259 -2.32 0.70 3.32
C GLY A 259 -3.41 1.07 2.31
N ALA A 260 -4.62 0.50 2.42
CA ALA A 260 -5.75 0.88 1.57
C ALA A 260 -6.29 2.27 1.90
N PHE A 261 -6.26 2.69 3.17
CA PHE A 261 -6.83 3.97 3.60
C PHE A 261 -6.26 5.19 2.86
N PRO A 262 -4.93 5.40 2.78
CA PRO A 262 -4.34 6.46 1.97
C PRO A 262 -4.71 6.40 0.50
N GLY A 263 -4.78 5.19 -0.06
CA GLY A 263 -5.19 4.95 -1.45
C GLY A 263 -6.61 5.43 -1.71
N ILE A 264 -7.55 5.12 -0.81
CA ILE A 264 -8.95 5.58 -0.90
C ILE A 264 -9.04 7.10 -0.85
N VAL A 265 -8.36 7.73 0.12
CA VAL A 265 -8.40 9.19 0.29
C VAL A 265 -7.84 9.89 -0.95
N ARG A 266 -6.66 9.47 -1.44
CA ARG A 266 -6.00 10.08 -2.59
C ARG A 266 -6.75 9.80 -3.91
N LEU A 267 -7.31 8.60 -4.08
CA LEU A 267 -8.10 8.25 -5.25
C LEU A 267 -9.39 9.08 -5.32
N ARG A 268 -10.07 9.32 -4.19
CA ARG A 268 -11.25 10.20 -4.15
C ARG A 268 -10.92 11.62 -4.59
N GLY A 269 -9.81 12.17 -4.12
CA GLY A 269 -9.35 13.51 -4.52
C GLY A 269 -9.05 13.59 -6.02
N LEU A 270 -8.29 12.63 -6.56
CA LEU A 270 -7.97 12.58 -7.99
C LEU A 270 -9.22 12.33 -8.85
N TRP A 271 -10.14 11.48 -8.39
CA TRP A 271 -11.41 11.25 -9.06
C TRP A 271 -12.27 12.51 -9.10
N ALA A 272 -12.34 13.28 -8.01
CA ALA A 272 -13.05 14.55 -8.01
C ALA A 272 -12.47 15.53 -9.04
N ALA A 273 -11.15 15.55 -9.23
CA ALA A 273 -10.47 16.37 -10.24
C ALA A 273 -10.67 15.89 -11.70
N THR A 274 -11.23 14.69 -11.92
CA THR A 274 -11.58 14.24 -13.28
C THR A 274 -12.95 14.72 -13.75
N ALA A 275 -13.79 15.21 -12.84
CA ALA A 275 -15.09 15.79 -13.16
C ALA A 275 -14.97 17.02 -14.07
#